data_AF-A0A239IBX8-F1
#
_entry.id   AF-A0A239IBX8-F1
#
_cell.length_a   1.000
_cell.length_b   1.000
_cell.length_c   1.000
_cell.angle_alpha   90.00
_cell.angle_beta   90.00
_cell.angle_gamma   90.00
#
_symmetry.space_group_name_H-M   'P 1'
#
loop_
_entity.id
_entity.type
_entity.pdbx_description
1 polymer ?
#
loop_
_entity_poly.entity_id
_entity_poly.type
_entity_poly.pdbx_seq_one_letter_code
_entity_poly.pdbx_strand_id
1 'polypeptide(L)'
;MGLSLVPGDTTGKDRPELALQCAAEKETVLGTVRVRPGSETTAPGMPSVSPRQAAASQGGLCQVIPGRGEDPRYAVNENDPKLMEIYHSPDTPKSLRPVPAEGEMYCVKATGFFNVKKAGNAVPVAFENNVRALTTVAMGNGLFGPNWQDARGYFINRTYRTPATVLGFGFMPTRAVAEAVQVGAPGDEGNGPITGNLRILQRLSLELALPDPTVDRQQIRASAYIRVKAGQADVNGVPLDLGDKCMTSPTALSATGFMGNVQTGMTQYDSGQTLIAKEVNIPSFSGCGVTEDLSPILTASVSGSGNYANLESGIWCVVTDGTGCVNDEGAFPQTFSVDTDGVVTAVAKPFTLGRGKAEFRCESATMRLKMERGHWQSRFRLAKGGMSLAGCTVKASDDTVYQIGDEVTQDGSLWLNMTVDPKSGKPVMNFNGVLLNIPMDVAGKKCALRIGNTLQRYIPPGYVERPGMLMGSYENGTFAMSDHTLRPSPGTTCRIPGYTVNSVFTSFKGDFAFEPAPRITTP
;
A
#
# COMPACT_ATOMS: atom_id res chain seq x y z
N MET A 1 7.78 5.62 5.06
CA MET A 1 6.68 6.30 5.79
C MET A 1 6.58 5.77 7.22
N GLY A 2 7.60 6.05 8.03
CA GLY A 2 7.63 5.71 9.45
C GLY A 2 7.09 6.86 10.31
N LEU A 3 6.37 6.52 11.38
CA LEU A 3 6.24 7.40 12.54
C LEU A 3 7.58 7.38 13.27
N SER A 4 8.27 8.53 13.32
CA SER A 4 9.47 8.66 14.13
C SER A 4 9.14 9.41 15.42
N LEU A 5 9.67 8.91 16.54
CA LEU A 5 9.66 9.60 17.82
C LEU A 5 10.92 10.46 17.88
N VAL A 6 10.75 11.78 17.78
CA VAL A 6 11.85 12.75 17.82
C VAL A 6 11.84 13.47 19.16
N PRO A 7 12.98 13.66 19.85
CA PRO A 7 13.02 14.48 21.05
C PRO A 7 12.49 15.88 20.77
N GLY A 8 11.55 16.36 21.58
CA GLY A 8 11.06 17.74 21.51
C GLY A 8 12.02 18.71 22.18
N ASP A 9 12.22 19.88 21.56
CA ASP A 9 13.00 20.99 22.14
C ASP A 9 12.23 21.65 23.30
N THR A 10 12.18 21.00 24.47
CA THR A 10 11.74 21.65 25.71
C THR A 10 12.94 21.84 26.63
N THR A 11 13.65 22.94 26.43
CA THR A 11 14.72 23.45 27.29
C THR A 11 14.15 24.14 28.54
N GLY A 12 13.50 23.37 29.41
CA GLY A 12 13.04 23.83 30.73
C GLY A 12 13.85 23.19 31.85
N LYS A 13 14.44 24.00 32.73
CA LYS A 13 15.47 23.61 33.73
C LYS A 13 15.00 22.74 34.91
N ASP A 14 13.75 22.29 34.96
CA ASP A 14 13.22 21.50 36.07
C ASP A 14 12.71 20.13 35.59
N ARG A 15 13.51 19.08 35.88
CA ARG A 15 13.31 17.64 35.60
C ARG A 15 12.99 17.28 34.13
N PRO A 16 13.83 16.50 33.43
CA PRO A 16 13.59 16.14 32.02
C PRO A 16 12.45 15.13 31.92
N GLU A 17 11.20 15.58 31.78
CA GLU A 17 10.18 14.79 31.10
C GLU A 17 10.57 14.73 29.62
N LEU A 18 10.85 13.54 29.10
CA LEU A 18 11.24 13.37 27.70
C LEU A 18 9.96 13.47 26.85
N ALA A 19 9.75 14.61 26.21
CA ALA A 19 8.69 14.75 25.22
C ALA A 19 9.17 14.17 23.88
N LEU A 20 8.45 13.20 23.35
CA LEU A 20 8.69 12.63 22.03
C LEU A 20 7.62 13.12 21.07
N GLN A 21 8.02 13.75 19.97
CA GLN A 21 7.13 14.14 18.89
C GLN A 21 6.95 12.96 17.93
N CYS A 22 5.70 12.61 17.64
CA CYS A 22 5.35 11.72 16.54
C CYS A 22 5.30 12.57 15.27
N ALA A 23 6.30 12.51 14.41
CA ALA A 23 6.30 13.24 13.14
C ALA A 23 6.00 12.30 11.96
N ALA A 24 5.21 12.77 11.00
CA ALA A 24 5.24 12.25 9.63
C ALA A 24 6.32 12.98 8.83
N GLU A 25 6.88 12.35 7.78
CA GLU A 25 7.97 12.85 6.91
C GLU A 25 7.81 14.28 6.33
N LYS A 26 6.65 14.93 6.50
CA LYS A 26 6.39 16.32 6.09
C LYS A 26 6.51 17.36 7.22
N GLU A 27 7.33 17.11 8.24
CA GLU A 27 7.50 17.97 9.43
C GLU A 27 6.21 18.23 10.24
N THR A 28 5.08 17.63 9.84
CA THR A 28 3.84 17.70 10.60
C THR A 28 3.97 16.83 11.83
N VAL A 29 4.12 17.47 12.99
CA VAL A 29 3.98 16.82 14.29
C VAL A 29 2.54 16.33 14.41
N LEU A 30 2.36 15.00 14.34
CA LEU A 30 1.09 14.30 14.50
C LEU A 30 0.67 14.20 15.96
N GLY A 31 1.63 14.33 16.89
CA GLY A 31 1.37 14.49 18.30
C GLY A 31 2.61 14.48 19.17
N THR A 32 2.44 14.74 20.46
CA THR A 32 3.54 14.67 21.44
C THR A 32 3.19 13.68 22.53
N VAL A 33 4.08 12.70 22.75
CA VAL A 33 3.99 11.73 23.84
C VAL A 33 4.94 12.19 24.94
N ARG A 34 4.44 12.43 26.15
CA ARG A 34 5.30 12.66 27.31
C ARG A 34 5.70 11.33 27.91
N VAL A 35 6.99 11.05 27.90
CA VAL A 35 7.56 9.86 28.54
C VAL A 35 8.11 10.28 29.90
N ARG A 36 7.49 9.78 30.97
CA ARG A 36 8.11 9.86 32.30
C ARG A 36 9.19 8.80 32.40
N PRO A 37 10.41 9.13 32.85
CA PRO A 37 11.35 8.12 33.32
C PRO A 37 10.64 7.31 34.40
N GLY A 38 10.53 6.00 34.21
CA GLY A 38 9.85 5.15 35.18
C GLY A 38 10.50 5.29 36.55
N SER A 39 9.78 5.82 37.54
CA SER A 39 10.14 5.54 38.93
C SER A 39 9.66 4.12 39.21
N GLU A 40 10.57 3.27 39.68
CA GLU A 40 10.29 1.92 40.16
C GLU A 40 9.49 1.96 41.47
N THR A 41 8.33 2.60 41.44
CA THR A 41 7.33 2.50 42.51
C THR A 41 6.05 1.99 41.88
N THR A 42 6.07 0.70 41.54
CA THR A 42 4.86 -0.09 41.42
C THR A 42 4.17 -0.07 42.78
N ALA A 43 2.99 0.54 42.85
CA ALA A 43 2.10 0.33 43.98
C ALA A 43 1.83 -1.18 44.09
N PRO A 44 2.03 -1.81 45.27
CA PRO A 44 1.77 -3.23 45.44
C PRO A 44 0.28 -3.50 45.16
N GLY A 45 0.00 -4.34 44.15
CA GLY A 45 -1.35 -4.87 43.93
C GLY A 45 -2.08 -4.43 42.65
N MET A 46 -1.51 -3.55 41.81
CA MET A 46 -2.11 -3.30 40.48
C MET A 46 -1.52 -4.25 39.43
N PRO A 47 -2.34 -5.07 38.74
CA PRO A 47 -1.87 -5.88 37.64
C PRO A 47 -1.32 -4.97 36.54
N SER A 48 -0.03 -5.15 36.25
CA SER A 48 0.69 -4.56 35.12
C SER A 48 0.14 -5.13 33.81
N VAL A 49 -1.05 -4.72 33.41
CA VAL A 49 -1.52 -4.90 32.04
C VAL A 49 -0.92 -3.77 31.24
N SER A 50 0.17 -4.05 30.52
CA SER A 50 0.66 -3.17 29.48
C SER A 50 -0.53 -2.81 28.57
N PRO A 51 -0.91 -1.53 28.41
CA PRO A 51 -2.03 -1.19 27.56
C PRO A 51 -1.59 -1.42 26.13
N ARG A 52 -1.80 -2.65 25.63
CA ARG A 52 -1.84 -2.91 24.20
C ARG A 52 -2.95 -2.01 23.65
N GLN A 53 -2.56 -0.87 23.10
CA GLN A 53 -3.45 0.05 22.37
C GLN A 53 -3.85 -0.49 20.99
N ALA A 54 -3.45 -1.72 20.64
CA ALA A 54 -3.98 -2.40 19.48
C ALA A 54 -5.45 -2.75 19.73
N ALA A 55 -6.34 -2.25 18.88
CA ALA A 55 -7.75 -2.64 18.91
C ALA A 55 -7.86 -4.16 18.80
N ALA A 56 -8.52 -4.79 19.78
CA ALA A 56 -8.77 -6.23 19.73
C ALA A 56 -9.79 -6.53 18.63
N SER A 57 -9.44 -7.46 17.74
CA SER A 57 -10.35 -7.99 16.72
C SER A 57 -11.51 -8.71 17.39
N GLN A 58 -12.74 -8.34 17.04
CA GLN A 58 -13.92 -9.18 17.28
C GLN A 58 -14.16 -9.99 16.01
N GLY A 59 -14.26 -11.31 16.11
CA GLY A 59 -14.56 -12.18 14.97
C GLY A 59 -16.01 -12.02 14.48
N GLY A 60 -16.30 -12.55 13.28
CA GLY A 60 -17.67 -12.67 12.76
C GLY A 60 -18.33 -11.39 12.23
N LEU A 61 -17.56 -10.38 11.82
CA LEU A 61 -18.10 -9.18 11.14
C LEU A 61 -18.29 -9.37 9.63
N CYS A 62 -17.70 -10.43 9.08
CA CYS A 62 -17.81 -10.82 7.69
C CYS A 62 -19.23 -11.28 7.39
N GLN A 63 -19.96 -10.48 6.63
CA GLN A 63 -21.34 -10.79 6.26
C GLN A 63 -21.46 -10.69 4.76
N VAL A 64 -22.07 -11.71 4.16
CA VAL A 64 -22.43 -11.69 2.76
C VAL A 64 -23.36 -10.50 2.53
N ILE A 65 -22.94 -9.58 1.67
CA ILE A 65 -23.82 -8.51 1.18
C ILE A 65 -24.43 -8.92 -0.17
N PRO A 66 -25.68 -8.52 -0.44
CA PRO A 66 -26.39 -8.89 -1.67
C PRO A 66 -25.61 -8.55 -2.94
N GLY A 67 -25.88 -9.27 -4.02
CA GLY A 67 -25.39 -8.93 -5.35
C GLY A 67 -26.04 -7.65 -5.89
N ARG A 68 -25.46 -7.09 -6.96
CA ARG A 68 -26.02 -5.91 -7.62
C ARG A 68 -27.49 -6.14 -8.01
N GLY A 69 -28.37 -5.26 -7.54
CA GLY A 69 -29.80 -5.25 -7.92
C GLY A 69 -30.69 -6.13 -7.05
N GLU A 70 -30.13 -6.91 -6.12
CA GLU A 70 -30.91 -7.74 -5.20
C GLU A 70 -31.55 -6.94 -4.06
N ASP A 71 -30.83 -5.95 -3.51
CA ASP A 71 -31.31 -5.06 -2.46
C ASP A 71 -30.88 -3.61 -2.76
N PRO A 72 -31.80 -2.66 -2.92
CA PRO A 72 -31.47 -1.26 -3.23
C PRO A 72 -30.63 -0.58 -2.13
N ARG A 73 -30.64 -1.08 -0.89
CA ARG A 73 -29.78 -0.59 0.19
C ARG A 73 -28.30 -0.89 -0.06
N TYR A 74 -28.01 -1.91 -0.88
CA TYR A 74 -26.68 -2.41 -1.21
C TYR A 74 -26.39 -2.17 -2.70
N ALA A 75 -26.23 -0.90 -3.08
CA ALA A 75 -25.94 -0.50 -4.45
C ALA A 75 -24.78 0.49 -4.50
N VAL A 76 -24.34 0.88 -5.69
CA VAL A 76 -23.49 2.06 -5.84
C VAL A 76 -24.37 3.29 -5.63
N ASN A 77 -23.88 4.29 -4.90
CA ASN A 77 -24.56 5.58 -4.75
C ASN A 77 -24.37 6.41 -6.02
N GLU A 78 -25.20 6.16 -7.03
CA GLU A 78 -25.10 6.83 -8.33
C GLU A 78 -25.63 8.29 -8.29
N ASN A 79 -26.50 8.61 -7.33
CA ASN A 79 -27.14 9.91 -7.22
C ASN A 79 -26.40 10.89 -6.28
N ASP A 80 -25.44 10.42 -5.47
CA ASP A 80 -24.69 11.30 -4.58
C ASP A 80 -23.44 11.85 -5.29
N PRO A 81 -23.37 13.16 -5.56
CA PRO A 81 -22.25 13.74 -6.31
C PRO A 81 -20.91 13.60 -5.58
N LYS A 82 -20.90 13.59 -4.24
CA LYS A 82 -19.68 13.51 -3.43
C LYS A 82 -19.06 12.12 -3.48
N LEU A 83 -19.88 11.07 -3.40
CA LEU A 83 -19.45 9.69 -3.54
C LEU A 83 -19.08 9.34 -5.00
N MET A 84 -19.64 10.05 -5.97
CA MET A 84 -19.31 9.88 -7.39
C MET A 84 -17.99 10.53 -7.82
N GLU A 85 -17.42 11.47 -7.04
CA GLU A 85 -16.12 12.12 -7.31
C GLU A 85 -15.00 11.13 -7.64
N ILE A 86 -15.00 9.93 -7.01
CA ILE A 86 -13.97 8.92 -7.24
C ILE A 86 -13.95 8.38 -8.68
N TYR A 87 -15.07 8.47 -9.41
CA TYR A 87 -15.22 7.97 -10.78
C TYR A 87 -14.83 9.00 -11.85
N HIS A 88 -14.68 10.27 -11.49
CA HIS A 88 -14.37 11.36 -12.42
C HIS A 88 -12.87 11.66 -12.56
N SER A 89 -12.00 10.93 -11.85
CA SER A 89 -10.56 11.17 -11.93
C SER A 89 -9.74 9.89 -11.74
N PRO A 90 -8.88 9.53 -12.70
CA PRO A 90 -8.98 9.93 -14.11
C PRO A 90 -10.33 9.52 -14.70
N ASP A 91 -10.77 10.20 -15.75
CA ASP A 91 -11.99 9.81 -16.47
C ASP A 91 -11.82 8.45 -17.14
N THR A 92 -12.88 7.64 -17.11
CA THR A 92 -12.94 6.41 -17.91
C THR A 92 -12.90 6.80 -19.40
N PRO A 93 -12.04 6.17 -20.24
CA PRO A 93 -12.00 6.48 -21.67
C PRO A 93 -13.39 6.32 -22.30
N LYS A 94 -13.80 7.32 -23.10
CA LYS A 94 -15.15 7.38 -23.70
C LYS A 94 -15.47 6.22 -24.64
N SER A 95 -14.44 5.52 -25.13
CA SER A 95 -14.57 4.32 -25.96
C SER A 95 -15.05 3.11 -25.17
N LEU A 96 -14.93 3.12 -23.83
CA LEU A 96 -15.29 2.00 -22.98
C LEU A 96 -16.75 2.08 -22.56
N ARG A 97 -17.43 0.94 -22.65
CA ARG A 97 -18.79 0.80 -22.15
C ARG A 97 -18.74 0.04 -20.82
N PRO A 98 -19.28 0.60 -19.73
CA PRO A 98 -19.41 -0.15 -18.48
C PRO A 98 -20.39 -1.31 -18.67
N VAL A 99 -19.97 -2.50 -18.30
CA VAL A 99 -20.78 -3.71 -18.30
C VAL A 99 -21.19 -4.02 -16.86
N PRO A 100 -22.49 -4.12 -16.55
CA PRO A 100 -22.95 -4.51 -15.23
C PRO A 100 -22.66 -5.99 -14.96
N ALA A 101 -22.40 -6.32 -13.70
CA ALA A 101 -22.26 -7.69 -13.21
C ALA A 101 -22.79 -7.79 -11.76
N GLU A 102 -23.02 -9.00 -11.28
CA GLU A 102 -23.40 -9.23 -9.87
C GLU A 102 -22.31 -8.77 -8.90
N GLY A 103 -21.05 -8.81 -9.35
CA GLY A 103 -19.85 -8.52 -8.57
C GLY A 103 -19.41 -9.70 -7.71
N GLU A 104 -18.20 -9.63 -7.18
CA GLU A 104 -17.62 -10.64 -6.30
C GLU A 104 -17.52 -10.12 -4.87
N MET A 105 -17.74 -11.01 -3.91
CA MET A 105 -17.82 -10.67 -2.49
C MET A 105 -16.49 -10.94 -1.78
N TYR A 106 -15.99 -9.91 -1.11
CA TYR A 106 -14.75 -9.95 -0.35
C TYR A 106 -14.94 -9.50 1.10
N CYS A 107 -14.17 -10.14 1.96
CA CYS A 107 -13.94 -9.73 3.34
C CYS A 107 -12.57 -9.08 3.47
N VAL A 108 -12.51 -7.87 4.00
CA VAL A 108 -11.26 -7.11 4.10
C VAL A 108 -11.04 -6.62 5.51
N LYS A 109 -10.04 -7.17 6.19
CA LYS A 109 -9.56 -6.63 7.46
C LYS A 109 -8.49 -5.59 7.24
N ALA A 110 -8.58 -4.53 8.03
CA ALA A 110 -7.62 -3.46 7.97
C ALA A 110 -7.35 -2.85 9.34
N THR A 111 -6.14 -2.32 9.48
CA THR A 111 -5.66 -1.64 10.68
C THR A 111 -4.85 -0.42 10.29
N GLY A 112 -4.83 0.60 11.12
CA GLY A 112 -4.11 1.82 10.81
C GLY A 112 -4.21 2.85 11.91
N PHE A 113 -4.07 4.12 11.53
CA PHE A 113 -4.24 5.24 12.44
C PHE A 113 -5.06 6.36 11.81
N PHE A 114 -5.72 7.12 12.67
CA PHE A 114 -6.42 8.35 12.34
C PHE A 114 -5.84 9.47 13.22
N ASN A 115 -5.32 10.54 12.63
CA ASN A 115 -4.89 11.68 13.44
C ASN A 115 -6.09 12.58 13.79
N VAL A 116 -6.08 13.13 14.99
CA VAL A 116 -6.99 14.20 15.40
C VAL A 116 -6.14 15.46 15.47
N LYS A 117 -6.10 16.21 14.37
CA LYS A 117 -5.18 17.35 14.19
C LYS A 117 -5.31 18.37 15.32
N LYS A 118 -6.54 18.68 15.72
CA LYS A 118 -6.84 19.68 16.76
C LYS A 118 -6.29 19.31 18.13
N ALA A 119 -6.33 18.03 18.47
CA ALA A 119 -5.82 17.53 19.74
C ALA A 119 -4.35 17.09 19.67
N GLY A 120 -3.73 17.11 18.48
CA GLY A 120 -2.33 16.74 18.30
C GLY A 120 -2.07 15.31 18.76
N ASN A 121 -2.93 14.36 18.37
CA ASN A 121 -2.76 12.95 18.68
C ASN A 121 -3.17 12.06 17.50
N ALA A 122 -2.72 10.80 17.55
CA ALA A 122 -3.13 9.75 16.62
C ALA A 122 -3.85 8.64 17.39
N VAL A 123 -4.91 8.11 16.78
CA VAL A 123 -5.76 7.07 17.34
C VAL A 123 -5.63 5.83 16.46
N PRO A 124 -5.30 4.66 17.02
CA PRO A 124 -5.32 3.43 16.25
C PRO A 124 -6.75 3.14 15.79
N VAL A 125 -6.88 2.62 14.57
CA VAL A 125 -8.17 2.21 14.01
C VAL A 125 -8.03 0.82 13.45
N ALA A 126 -9.07 0.02 13.63
CA ALA A 126 -9.18 -1.29 13.00
C ALA A 126 -10.61 -1.45 12.50
N PHE A 127 -10.77 -2.11 11.37
CA PHE A 127 -12.08 -2.36 10.79
C PHE A 127 -12.08 -3.61 9.92
N GLU A 128 -13.30 -4.09 9.69
CA GLU A 128 -13.61 -5.11 8.72
C GLU A 128 -14.60 -4.53 7.71
N ASN A 129 -14.33 -4.71 6.42
CA ASN A 129 -15.26 -4.36 5.36
C ASN A 129 -15.83 -5.61 4.70
N ASN A 130 -17.11 -5.49 4.41
CA ASN A 130 -17.81 -6.31 3.45
C ASN A 130 -17.79 -5.55 2.12
N VAL A 131 -17.08 -6.08 1.12
CA VAL A 131 -16.85 -5.41 -0.17
C VAL A 131 -17.46 -6.24 -1.28
N ARG A 132 -18.30 -5.64 -2.12
CA ARG A 132 -18.70 -6.21 -3.41
C ARG A 132 -17.97 -5.47 -4.51
N ALA A 133 -16.93 -6.07 -5.07
CA ALA A 133 -16.18 -5.47 -6.18
C ALA A 133 -16.68 -6.00 -7.53
N LEU A 134 -16.21 -5.40 -8.63
CA LEU A 134 -16.52 -5.83 -10.00
C LEU A 134 -18.03 -5.79 -10.37
N THR A 135 -18.85 -5.00 -9.68
CA THR A 135 -20.30 -4.88 -9.98
C THR A 135 -20.58 -4.11 -11.27
N THR A 136 -19.59 -3.35 -11.72
CA THR A 136 -19.52 -2.75 -13.05
C THR A 136 -18.08 -2.81 -13.53
N VAL A 137 -17.84 -3.25 -14.76
CA VAL A 137 -16.50 -3.25 -15.32
C VAL A 137 -16.49 -2.56 -16.68
N ALA A 138 -15.64 -1.55 -16.84
CA ALA A 138 -15.31 -0.95 -18.12
C ALA A 138 -13.87 -1.34 -18.46
N MET A 139 -13.71 -2.17 -19.48
CA MET A 139 -12.40 -2.68 -19.89
C MET A 139 -12.14 -2.42 -21.37
N GLY A 140 -10.88 -2.15 -21.70
CA GLY A 140 -10.44 -2.13 -23.09
C GLY A 140 -10.61 -3.47 -23.78
N ASN A 141 -10.67 -3.44 -25.11
CA ASN A 141 -10.49 -4.64 -25.91
C ASN A 141 -9.01 -5.11 -25.80
N GLY A 142 -8.79 -6.38 -25.50
CA GLY A 142 -7.45 -6.95 -25.31
C GLY A 142 -6.55 -6.97 -26.55
N LEU A 143 -7.04 -6.56 -27.72
CA LEU A 143 -6.25 -6.45 -28.96
C LEU A 143 -6.08 -4.99 -29.40
N PHE A 144 -7.14 -4.17 -29.27
CA PHE A 144 -7.20 -2.83 -29.88
C PHE A 144 -7.60 -1.71 -28.91
N GLY A 145 -8.10 -2.05 -27.73
CA GLY A 145 -8.63 -1.08 -26.79
C GLY A 145 -7.54 -0.47 -25.90
N PRO A 146 -7.89 0.53 -25.09
CA PRO A 146 -6.99 1.09 -24.11
C PRO A 146 -6.48 0.01 -23.13
N ASN A 147 -5.22 0.11 -22.67
CA ASN A 147 -4.76 -0.75 -21.56
C ASN A 147 -5.38 -0.30 -20.22
N TRP A 148 -6.66 -0.57 -20.06
CA TRP A 148 -7.49 0.03 -19.05
C TRP A 148 -8.54 -0.96 -18.55
N GLN A 149 -8.63 -1.07 -17.24
CA GLN A 149 -9.67 -1.79 -16.53
C GLN A 149 -10.13 -0.91 -15.37
N ASP A 150 -11.40 -0.52 -15.40
CA ASP A 150 -12.08 0.26 -14.37
C ASP A 150 -13.22 -0.58 -13.82
N ALA A 151 -12.98 -1.14 -12.65
CA ALA A 151 -13.98 -1.89 -11.92
C ALA A 151 -14.58 -1.03 -10.81
N ARG A 152 -15.88 -1.15 -10.65
CA ARG A 152 -16.65 -0.45 -9.61
C ARG A 152 -17.23 -1.45 -8.64
N GLY A 153 -17.56 -0.96 -7.46
CA GLY A 153 -18.11 -1.77 -6.40
C GLY A 153 -18.75 -0.91 -5.33
N TYR A 154 -19.23 -1.58 -4.30
CA TYR A 154 -19.70 -0.95 -3.10
C TYR A 154 -19.24 -1.71 -1.86
N PHE A 155 -19.22 -1.04 -0.72
CA PHE A 155 -18.76 -1.64 0.52
C PHE A 155 -19.53 -1.14 1.74
N ILE A 156 -19.49 -1.92 2.81
CA ILE A 156 -19.90 -1.50 4.14
C ILE A 156 -18.72 -1.70 5.09
N ASN A 157 -18.35 -0.61 5.75
CA ASN A 157 -17.33 -0.57 6.77
C ASN A 157 -17.93 -0.80 8.16
N ARG A 158 -17.25 -1.63 8.96
CA ARG A 158 -17.51 -1.79 10.38
C ARG A 158 -16.21 -1.58 11.15
N THR A 159 -16.15 -0.49 11.91
CA THR A 159 -14.99 -0.22 12.76
C THR A 159 -15.11 -0.92 14.10
N TYR A 160 -13.99 -1.39 14.63
CA TYR A 160 -13.93 -1.85 16.01
C TYR A 160 -13.89 -0.65 16.95
N ARG A 161 -14.64 -0.75 18.05
CA ARG A 161 -14.60 0.23 19.14
C ARG A 161 -13.17 0.31 19.69
N THR A 162 -12.51 1.44 19.43
CA THR A 162 -11.12 1.60 19.82
C THR A 162 -11.03 2.64 20.92
N PRO A 163 -10.57 2.27 22.14
CA PRO A 163 -10.32 3.24 23.18
C PRO A 163 -9.13 4.11 22.78
N ALA A 164 -9.35 5.42 22.76
CA ALA A 164 -8.34 6.43 22.50
C ALA A 164 -8.16 7.30 23.74
N THR A 165 -6.94 7.76 24.00
CA THR A 165 -6.70 8.82 24.98
C THR A 165 -6.38 10.09 24.22
N VAL A 166 -7.12 11.14 24.52
CA VAL A 166 -6.97 12.48 23.94
C VAL A 166 -6.73 13.45 25.09
N LEU A 167 -5.76 14.35 24.92
CA LEU A 167 -5.56 15.43 25.88
C LEU A 167 -6.53 16.56 25.55
N GLY A 168 -7.69 16.57 26.20
CA GLY A 168 -8.64 17.67 26.10
C GLY A 168 -8.00 18.95 26.65
N PHE A 169 -7.88 19.96 25.80
CA PHE A 169 -7.34 21.29 26.13
C PHE A 169 -5.95 21.29 26.83
N GLY A 170 -5.18 20.21 26.73
CA GLY A 170 -3.81 20.13 27.26
C GLY A 170 -3.66 19.92 28.77
N PHE A 171 -4.73 19.76 29.55
CA PHE A 171 -4.65 19.67 31.01
C PHE A 171 -5.35 18.46 31.65
N MET A 172 -6.29 17.83 30.95
CA MET A 172 -7.04 16.69 31.50
C MET A 172 -6.96 15.50 30.54
N PRO A 173 -6.37 14.36 30.95
CA PRO A 173 -6.46 13.13 30.17
C PRO A 173 -7.91 12.67 30.09
N THR A 174 -8.46 12.70 28.87
CA THR A 174 -9.77 12.16 28.56
C THR A 174 -9.57 10.87 27.77
N ARG A 175 -9.98 9.75 28.34
CA ARG A 175 -10.10 8.50 27.58
C ARG A 175 -11.49 8.49 26.96
N ALA A 176 -11.61 8.17 25.67
CA ALA A 176 -12.90 8.02 25.02
C ALA A 176 -12.85 6.82 24.07
N VAL A 177 -13.94 6.07 24.02
CA VAL A 177 -14.16 5.01 23.03
C VAL A 177 -14.93 5.62 21.88
N ALA A 178 -14.30 5.64 20.70
CA ALA A 178 -14.93 6.13 19.48
C ALA A 178 -15.16 4.98 18.49
N GLU A 179 -16.21 5.13 17.69
CA GLU A 179 -16.58 4.22 16.61
C GLU A 179 -16.94 5.07 15.38
N ALA A 180 -16.38 4.74 14.22
CA ALA A 180 -16.85 5.31 12.96
C ALA A 180 -17.94 4.39 12.40
N VAL A 181 -19.15 4.95 12.27
CA VAL A 181 -20.33 4.23 11.79
C VAL A 181 -20.61 4.71 10.38
N GLN A 182 -20.56 3.80 9.41
CA GLN A 182 -20.97 4.11 8.05
C GLN A 182 -22.47 4.40 8.01
N VAL A 183 -22.85 5.44 7.27
CA VAL A 183 -24.24 5.87 7.10
C VAL A 183 -24.53 6.14 5.63
N GLY A 184 -25.81 6.12 5.26
CA GLY A 184 -26.25 6.53 3.92
C GLY A 184 -25.99 8.02 3.66
N ALA A 185 -26.11 8.40 2.39
CA ALA A 185 -25.94 9.79 1.95
C ALA A 185 -26.88 10.75 2.70
N PRO A 186 -26.41 11.95 3.10
CA PRO A 186 -27.26 12.96 3.71
C PRO A 186 -28.41 13.37 2.78
N GLY A 187 -29.62 13.49 3.34
CA GLY A 187 -30.80 13.93 2.60
C GLY A 187 -31.59 12.82 1.89
N ASP A 188 -31.13 11.57 1.93
CA ASP A 188 -31.76 10.46 1.19
C ASP A 188 -32.92 9.75 1.95
N GLU A 189 -33.52 10.43 2.94
CA GLU A 189 -34.67 9.98 3.79
C GLU A 189 -34.67 8.51 4.27
N GLY A 190 -33.52 7.82 4.25
CA GLY A 190 -33.40 6.38 4.53
C GLY A 190 -33.76 5.45 3.36
N ASN A 191 -34.11 5.98 2.19
CA ASN A 191 -34.41 5.21 0.98
C ASN A 191 -33.18 4.96 0.09
N GLY A 192 -32.11 5.74 0.30
CA GLY A 192 -30.84 5.60 -0.40
C GLY A 192 -30.00 4.38 -0.02
N PRO A 193 -28.98 4.03 -0.83
CA PRO A 193 -27.98 3.05 -0.44
C PRO A 193 -27.24 3.46 0.84
N ILE A 194 -26.94 2.47 1.70
CA ILE A 194 -26.16 2.68 2.93
C ILE A 194 -24.66 2.44 2.74
N THR A 195 -24.28 2.08 1.53
CA THR A 195 -22.95 1.64 1.12
C THR A 195 -22.02 2.81 0.81
N GLY A 196 -20.72 2.54 0.78
CA GLY A 196 -19.73 3.40 0.13
C GLY A 196 -19.52 2.99 -1.32
N ASN A 197 -18.95 3.89 -2.13
CA ASN A 197 -18.56 3.64 -3.51
C ASN A 197 -17.09 3.19 -3.58
N LEU A 198 -16.81 2.16 -4.36
CA LEU A 198 -15.47 1.64 -4.61
C LEU A 198 -15.13 1.76 -6.11
N ARG A 199 -13.91 2.20 -6.39
CA ARG A 199 -13.32 2.18 -7.74
C ARG A 199 -11.94 1.54 -7.71
N ILE A 200 -11.71 0.61 -8.63
CA ILE A 200 -10.45 -0.08 -8.85
C ILE A 200 -10.02 0.22 -10.28
N LEU A 201 -8.87 0.89 -10.42
CA LEU A 201 -8.29 1.25 -11.70
C LEU A 201 -6.98 0.51 -11.89
N GLN A 202 -6.94 -0.33 -12.90
CA GLN A 202 -5.81 -1.19 -13.21
C GLN A 202 -5.57 -1.27 -14.72
N ARG A 203 -4.45 -1.88 -15.07
CA ARG A 203 -4.18 -2.24 -16.46
C ARG A 203 -4.92 -3.53 -16.79
N LEU A 204 -5.55 -3.57 -17.96
CA LEU A 204 -6.16 -4.77 -18.49
C LEU A 204 -5.14 -5.89 -18.70
N SER A 205 -3.94 -5.54 -19.17
CA SER A 205 -2.87 -6.52 -19.41
C SER A 205 -1.52 -5.99 -18.97
N LEU A 206 -0.76 -6.86 -18.30
CA LEU A 206 0.63 -6.63 -17.92
C LEU A 206 1.61 -7.07 -19.02
N GLU A 207 1.13 -7.75 -20.06
CA GLU A 207 1.95 -8.38 -21.11
C GLU A 207 1.78 -7.68 -22.46
N LEU A 208 0.65 -6.98 -22.66
CA LEU A 208 0.33 -6.33 -23.92
C LEU A 208 0.57 -4.82 -23.90
N ALA A 209 1.21 -4.34 -24.96
CA ALA A 209 1.40 -2.92 -25.28
C ALA A 209 0.19 -2.39 -26.06
N LEU A 210 -0.95 -2.31 -25.36
CA LEU A 210 -2.19 -1.78 -25.92
C LEU A 210 -2.13 -0.23 -26.06
N PRO A 211 -2.89 0.35 -27.00
CA PRO A 211 -2.95 1.80 -27.26
C PRO A 211 -3.59 2.60 -26.09
N ASP A 212 -3.67 3.94 -26.26
CA ASP A 212 -4.30 4.93 -25.34
C ASP A 212 -3.50 5.21 -24.04
N PRO A 213 -3.89 6.15 -23.13
CA PRO A 213 -3.15 6.33 -21.90
C PRO A 213 -3.32 5.05 -21.11
N THR A 214 -2.27 4.25 -21.13
CA THR A 214 -2.11 3.18 -20.18
C THR A 214 -2.40 3.76 -18.80
N VAL A 215 -3.16 3.04 -17.97
CA VAL A 215 -3.24 3.39 -16.55
C VAL A 215 -1.81 3.45 -16.03
N ASP A 216 -1.27 4.67 -15.94
CA ASP A 216 0.12 4.91 -15.55
C ASP A 216 0.27 4.48 -14.10
N ARG A 217 -0.77 4.73 -13.30
CA ARG A 217 -0.81 4.42 -11.88
C ARG A 217 -2.04 3.59 -11.59
N GLN A 218 -1.83 2.33 -11.22
CA GLN A 218 -2.92 1.54 -10.67
C GLN A 218 -3.32 2.15 -9.33
N GLN A 219 -4.62 2.25 -9.09
CA GLN A 219 -5.15 2.86 -7.88
C GLN A 219 -6.48 2.26 -7.47
N ILE A 220 -6.71 2.27 -6.16
CA ILE A 220 -8.00 1.97 -5.54
C ILE A 220 -8.53 3.26 -4.92
N ARG A 221 -9.83 3.51 -5.01
CA ARG A 221 -10.49 4.66 -4.39
C ARG A 221 -11.75 4.19 -3.70
N ALA A 222 -11.97 4.64 -2.49
CA ALA A 222 -13.15 4.34 -1.70
C ALA A 222 -13.74 5.64 -1.15
N SER A 223 -15.05 5.81 -1.22
CA SER A 223 -15.73 6.97 -0.64
C SER A 223 -16.99 6.52 0.08
N ALA A 224 -17.21 7.00 1.30
CA ALA A 224 -18.41 6.71 2.08
C ALA A 224 -18.77 7.88 3.00
N TYR A 225 -20.02 7.95 3.46
CA TYR A 225 -20.36 8.80 4.59
C TYR A 225 -20.21 8.04 5.91
N ILE A 226 -19.62 8.71 6.88
CA ILE A 226 -19.46 8.18 8.23
C ILE A 226 -19.97 9.18 9.27
N ARG A 227 -20.35 8.68 10.44
CA ARG A 227 -20.48 9.45 11.68
C ARG A 227 -19.47 8.94 12.68
N VAL A 228 -18.91 9.84 13.47
CA VAL A 228 -18.14 9.44 14.66
C VAL A 228 -19.10 9.38 15.83
N LYS A 229 -19.28 8.19 16.39
CA LYS A 229 -20.02 7.96 17.63
C LYS A 229 -19.02 7.91 18.78
N ALA A 230 -19.23 8.74 19.80
CA ALA A 230 -18.50 8.64 21.06
C ALA A 230 -19.37 7.84 22.05
N GLY A 231 -18.78 6.81 22.66
CA GLY A 231 -19.46 5.95 23.60
C GLY A 231 -19.05 6.26 25.04
N GLN A 232 -18.18 5.40 25.59
CA GLN A 232 -17.66 5.56 26.95
C GLN A 232 -16.56 6.62 26.98
N ALA A 233 -16.57 7.49 27.98
CA ALA A 233 -15.47 8.38 28.28
C ALA A 233 -15.10 8.35 29.76
N ASP A 234 -13.83 8.61 30.06
CA ASP A 234 -13.32 8.81 31.41
C ASP A 234 -12.55 10.13 31.44
N VAL A 235 -12.84 10.99 32.41
CA VAL A 235 -12.08 12.21 32.67
C VAL A 235 -11.33 12.02 33.98
N ASN A 236 -10.01 11.99 33.94
CA ASN A 236 -9.17 11.69 35.11
C ASN A 236 -9.56 10.38 35.82
N GLY A 237 -9.99 9.37 35.06
CA GLY A 237 -10.43 8.08 35.60
C GLY A 237 -11.85 8.07 36.19
N VAL A 238 -12.57 9.19 36.14
CA VAL A 238 -14.00 9.24 36.50
C VAL A 238 -14.83 8.98 35.24
N PRO A 239 -15.66 7.93 35.22
CA PRO A 239 -16.54 7.66 34.09
C PRO A 239 -17.49 8.82 33.82
N LEU A 240 -17.58 9.21 32.55
CA LEU A 240 -18.45 10.23 32.03
C LEU A 240 -19.42 9.59 31.03
N ASP A 241 -20.71 9.66 31.36
CA ASP A 241 -21.76 9.16 30.47
C ASP A 241 -22.06 10.19 29.37
N LEU A 242 -21.74 9.82 28.13
CA LEU A 242 -22.00 10.64 26.96
C LEU A 242 -23.41 10.42 26.39
N GLY A 243 -24.15 9.42 26.84
CA GLY A 243 -25.44 9.03 26.27
C GLY A 243 -25.34 8.38 24.88
N ASP A 244 -26.39 7.64 24.51
CA ASP A 244 -26.39 6.82 23.28
C ASP A 244 -26.44 7.62 21.97
N LYS A 245 -26.80 8.90 22.07
CA LYS A 245 -26.99 9.80 20.93
C LYS A 245 -25.76 10.66 20.63
N CYS A 246 -24.66 10.50 21.38
CA CYS A 246 -23.47 11.32 21.18
C CYS A 246 -22.74 10.99 19.88
N MET A 247 -22.99 11.79 18.85
CA MET A 247 -22.42 11.57 17.52
C MET A 247 -22.26 12.87 16.72
N THR A 248 -21.41 12.81 15.69
CA THR A 248 -21.29 13.88 14.71
C THR A 248 -22.41 13.82 13.66
N SER A 249 -22.61 14.92 12.93
CA SER A 249 -23.29 14.83 11.64
C SER A 249 -22.50 13.96 10.65
N PRO A 250 -23.14 13.44 9.58
CA PRO A 250 -22.44 12.70 8.54
C PRO A 250 -21.33 13.54 7.90
N THR A 251 -20.20 12.89 7.60
CA THR A 251 -19.08 13.49 6.85
C THR A 251 -18.59 12.52 5.80
N ALA A 252 -18.15 13.04 4.66
CA ALA A 252 -17.58 12.21 3.60
C ALA A 252 -16.15 11.83 3.94
N LEU A 253 -15.86 10.53 3.89
CA LEU A 253 -14.53 9.96 3.96
C LEU A 253 -14.15 9.46 2.58
N SER A 254 -13.13 10.06 1.96
CA SER A 254 -12.57 9.60 0.68
C SER A 254 -11.13 9.12 0.88
N ALA A 255 -10.88 7.85 0.56
CA ALA A 255 -9.59 7.21 0.66
C ALA A 255 -9.07 6.80 -0.72
N THR A 256 -7.75 6.88 -0.89
CA THR A 256 -7.05 6.48 -2.11
C THR A 256 -5.87 5.60 -1.79
N GLY A 257 -5.68 4.54 -2.57
CA GLY A 257 -4.52 3.65 -2.49
C GLY A 257 -3.80 3.58 -3.82
N PHE A 258 -2.47 3.58 -3.76
CA PHE A 258 -1.61 3.45 -4.93
C PHE A 258 -1.13 2.00 -5.06
N MET A 259 -1.47 1.35 -6.17
CA MET A 259 -1.21 -0.07 -6.41
C MET A 259 -0.04 -0.30 -7.39
N GLY A 260 0.81 0.71 -7.57
CA GLY A 260 2.00 0.57 -8.41
C GLY A 260 1.88 1.11 -9.84
N ASN A 261 3.00 1.01 -10.56
CA ASN A 261 3.15 1.37 -11.96
C ASN A 261 4.22 0.50 -12.65
N VAL A 262 4.48 0.75 -13.94
CA VAL A 262 5.45 -0.04 -14.72
C VAL A 262 6.87 0.02 -14.14
N GLN A 263 7.24 1.14 -13.51
CA GLN A 263 8.58 1.37 -12.98
C GLN A 263 8.75 0.74 -11.59
N THR A 264 7.71 0.83 -10.76
CA THR A 264 7.80 0.46 -9.34
C THR A 264 7.23 -0.91 -9.03
N GLY A 265 6.81 -1.65 -10.05
CA GLY A 265 5.98 -2.85 -9.90
C GLY A 265 4.51 -2.48 -9.68
N MET A 266 3.63 -3.43 -10.01
CA MET A 266 2.18 -3.32 -9.85
C MET A 266 1.68 -4.44 -8.96
N THR A 267 0.64 -4.16 -8.17
CA THR A 267 -0.02 -5.12 -7.29
C THR A 267 -1.47 -5.30 -7.71
N GLN A 268 -2.04 -6.47 -7.43
CA GLN A 268 -3.48 -6.68 -7.58
C GLN A 268 -4.22 -6.00 -6.43
N TYR A 269 -5.48 -5.60 -6.65
CA TYR A 269 -6.28 -4.89 -5.66
C TYR A 269 -6.59 -5.76 -4.42
N ASP A 270 -6.82 -7.06 -4.65
CA ASP A 270 -7.12 -8.09 -3.65
C ASP A 270 -5.90 -8.51 -2.81
N SER A 271 -4.72 -8.07 -3.19
CA SER A 271 -3.47 -8.38 -2.52
C SER A 271 -3.24 -7.54 -1.24
N GLY A 272 -4.22 -6.75 -0.81
CA GLY A 272 -4.07 -5.81 0.32
C GLY A 272 -3.43 -4.50 -0.10
N GLN A 273 -3.89 -3.41 0.53
CA GLN A 273 -3.67 -2.03 0.09
C GLN A 273 -3.47 -1.08 1.26
N THR A 274 -2.60 -0.10 1.05
CA THR A 274 -2.56 1.14 1.83
C THR A 274 -3.59 2.11 1.28
N LEU A 275 -4.57 2.46 2.11
CA LEU A 275 -5.62 3.42 1.85
C LEU A 275 -5.39 4.68 2.68
N ILE A 276 -5.22 5.79 1.99
CA ILE A 276 -4.96 7.08 2.59
C ILE A 276 -6.18 7.98 2.39
N ALA A 277 -6.78 8.42 3.49
CA ALA A 277 -7.77 9.50 3.51
C ALA A 277 -7.09 10.80 3.97
N LYS A 278 -7.22 11.87 3.20
CA LYS A 278 -6.64 13.19 3.51
C LYS A 278 -7.74 14.20 3.73
N GLU A 279 -7.42 15.26 4.48
CA GLU A 279 -8.32 16.40 4.71
C GLU A 279 -9.69 15.97 5.28
N VAL A 280 -9.69 14.92 6.11
CA VAL A 280 -10.92 14.43 6.74
C VAL A 280 -11.42 15.49 7.71
N ASN A 281 -12.68 15.91 7.53
CA ASN A 281 -13.35 16.83 8.43
C ASN A 281 -14.17 16.03 9.45
N ILE A 282 -13.89 16.22 10.74
CA ILE A 282 -14.75 15.73 11.83
C ILE A 282 -15.76 16.84 12.14
N PRO A 283 -17.06 16.64 11.88
CA PRO A 283 -18.07 17.64 12.19
C PRO A 283 -18.29 17.81 13.69
N SER A 284 -19.09 18.80 14.07
CA SER A 284 -19.49 19.01 15.46
C SER A 284 -20.27 17.81 16.00
N PHE A 285 -20.04 17.53 17.28
CA PHE A 285 -20.82 16.56 18.04
C PHE A 285 -22.17 17.16 18.44
N SER A 286 -23.14 16.28 18.65
CA SER A 286 -24.47 16.62 19.13
C SER A 286 -25.04 15.47 19.96
N GLY A 287 -25.97 15.79 20.87
CA GLY A 287 -26.66 14.79 21.69
C GLY A 287 -25.75 14.11 22.71
N CYS A 288 -24.71 14.81 23.16
CA CYS A 288 -23.73 14.30 24.11
C CYS A 288 -24.03 14.75 25.53
N GLY A 289 -23.97 13.81 26.46
CA GLY A 289 -24.24 13.98 27.89
C GLY A 289 -25.68 13.60 28.27
N VAL A 290 -25.84 13.19 29.53
CA VAL A 290 -27.14 12.78 30.09
C VAL A 290 -27.73 13.90 30.96
N THR A 291 -26.93 14.47 31.84
CA THR A 291 -27.34 15.53 32.78
C THR A 291 -27.01 16.94 32.29
N GLU A 292 -25.97 17.07 31.47
CA GLU A 292 -25.50 18.33 30.90
C GLU A 292 -25.13 18.14 29.42
N ASP A 293 -25.13 19.22 28.64
CA ASP A 293 -24.73 19.15 27.23
C ASP A 293 -23.20 19.20 27.09
N LEU A 294 -22.62 18.04 26.77
CA LEU A 294 -21.19 17.85 26.56
C LEU A 294 -20.78 18.07 25.10
N SER A 295 -21.73 18.35 24.20
CA SER A 295 -21.48 18.52 22.77
C SER A 295 -20.47 19.63 22.46
N PRO A 296 -20.51 20.82 23.11
CA PRO A 296 -19.52 21.87 22.87
C PRO A 296 -18.09 21.45 23.25
N ILE A 297 -17.93 20.71 24.35
CA ILE A 297 -16.61 20.29 24.85
C ILE A 297 -15.97 19.26 23.90
N LEU A 298 -16.75 18.26 23.46
CA LEU A 298 -16.28 17.27 22.49
C LEU A 298 -15.96 17.91 21.14
N THR A 299 -16.85 18.79 20.66
CA THR A 299 -16.63 19.56 19.42
C THR A 299 -15.36 20.41 19.50
N ALA A 300 -15.16 21.09 20.63
CA ALA A 300 -13.98 21.91 20.86
C ALA A 300 -12.70 21.07 20.95
N SER A 301 -12.78 19.79 21.32
CA SER A 301 -11.60 18.93 21.46
C SER A 301 -11.17 18.25 20.16
N VAL A 302 -12.10 17.69 19.38
CA VAL A 302 -11.75 16.80 18.25
C VAL A 302 -12.26 17.26 16.88
N SER A 303 -13.30 18.10 16.82
CA SER A 303 -13.90 18.51 15.55
C SER A 303 -13.07 19.55 14.81
N GLY A 304 -12.96 19.39 13.48
CA GLY A 304 -12.19 20.26 12.60
C GLY A 304 -11.71 19.54 11.33
N SER A 305 -11.10 20.31 10.43
CA SER A 305 -10.50 19.82 9.18
C SER A 305 -9.02 19.46 9.32
N GLY A 306 -8.44 18.90 8.25
CA GLY A 306 -7.02 18.55 8.20
C GLY A 306 -6.67 17.26 8.95
N ASN A 307 -7.67 16.45 9.30
CA ASN A 307 -7.42 15.08 9.76
C ASN A 307 -7.07 14.19 8.56
N TYR A 308 -6.57 13.00 8.87
CA TYR A 308 -5.90 12.10 7.97
C TYR A 308 -6.00 10.70 8.55
N ALA A 309 -6.29 9.74 7.69
CA ALA A 309 -6.27 8.33 8.01
C ALA A 309 -5.26 7.62 7.12
N ASN A 310 -4.45 6.75 7.72
CA ASN A 310 -3.68 5.77 6.98
C ASN A 310 -4.11 4.38 7.42
N LEU A 311 -4.70 3.63 6.49
CA LEU A 311 -5.35 2.36 6.74
C LEU A 311 -4.70 1.31 5.86
N GLU A 312 -4.36 0.18 6.44
CA GLU A 312 -3.71 -0.91 5.75
C GLU A 312 -4.65 -2.08 5.72
N SER A 313 -4.85 -2.70 4.57
CA SER A 313 -5.62 -3.92 4.44
C SER A 313 -4.73 -5.13 4.21
N GLY A 314 -5.12 -6.27 4.77
CA GLY A 314 -4.54 -7.55 4.40
C GLY A 314 -5.06 -8.04 3.05
N ILE A 315 -4.67 -9.26 2.69
CA ILE A 315 -5.22 -9.94 1.50
C ILE A 315 -6.75 -10.03 1.66
N TRP A 316 -7.46 -9.75 0.56
CA TRP A 316 -8.90 -9.80 0.52
C TRP A 316 -9.34 -11.26 0.49
N CYS A 317 -10.21 -11.63 1.42
CA CYS A 317 -10.76 -12.97 1.52
C CYS A 317 -11.98 -13.08 0.60
N VAL A 318 -11.89 -13.93 -0.42
CA VAL A 318 -12.99 -14.24 -1.33
C VAL A 318 -13.97 -15.14 -0.59
N VAL A 319 -15.15 -14.62 -0.29
CA VAL A 319 -16.11 -15.29 0.62
C VAL A 319 -16.70 -16.55 -0.01
N THR A 320 -16.74 -16.64 -1.34
CA THR A 320 -17.37 -17.73 -2.08
C THR A 320 -16.53 -19.01 -2.12
N ASP A 321 -15.20 -18.90 -2.21
CA ASP A 321 -14.30 -20.05 -2.36
C ASP A 321 -13.24 -20.16 -1.24
N GLY A 322 -13.19 -19.19 -0.33
CA GLY A 322 -12.23 -19.15 0.79
C GLY A 322 -10.83 -18.66 0.40
N THR A 323 -10.61 -18.24 -0.85
CA THR A 323 -9.32 -17.77 -1.32
C THR A 323 -8.88 -16.53 -0.54
N GLY A 324 -7.66 -16.54 0.01
CA GLY A 324 -7.11 -15.41 0.76
C GLY A 324 -7.65 -15.25 2.19
N CYS A 325 -8.48 -16.18 2.66
CA CYS A 325 -9.03 -16.18 4.01
C CYS A 325 -8.07 -16.84 5.03
N VAL A 326 -8.11 -16.39 6.27
CA VAL A 326 -7.44 -17.00 7.43
C VAL A 326 -8.51 -17.29 8.47
N ASN A 327 -8.79 -18.58 8.72
CA ASN A 327 -9.89 -19.02 9.57
C ASN A 327 -11.24 -18.42 9.14
N ASP A 328 -11.56 -18.50 7.84
CA ASP A 328 -12.80 -17.98 7.23
C ASP A 328 -13.00 -16.45 7.37
N GLU A 329 -11.95 -15.72 7.73
CA GLU A 329 -11.96 -14.27 7.87
C GLU A 329 -10.90 -13.61 6.97
N GLY A 330 -11.06 -12.31 6.71
CA GLY A 330 -10.02 -11.51 6.05
C GLY A 330 -8.69 -11.57 6.81
N ALA A 331 -7.57 -11.63 6.09
CA ALA A 331 -6.25 -11.62 6.70
C ALA A 331 -5.93 -10.23 7.28
N PHE A 332 -5.18 -10.17 8.39
CA PHE A 332 -4.61 -8.90 8.85
C PHE A 332 -3.53 -8.39 7.87
N PRO A 333 -3.28 -7.08 7.84
CA PRO A 333 -2.17 -6.51 7.08
C PRO A 333 -0.85 -7.15 7.51
N GLN A 334 -0.13 -7.70 6.54
CA GLN A 334 1.22 -8.20 6.77
C GLN A 334 2.19 -7.02 6.84
N THR A 335 3.00 -6.97 7.90
CA THR A 335 4.02 -5.96 8.09
C THR A 335 5.40 -6.59 8.16
N PHE A 336 6.41 -5.77 7.93
CA PHE A 336 7.81 -6.08 8.02
C PHE A 336 8.48 -4.98 8.82
N SER A 337 9.32 -5.33 9.78
CA SER A 337 10.15 -4.33 10.44
C SER A 337 11.52 -4.34 9.79
N VAL A 338 11.96 -3.19 9.30
CA VAL A 338 13.31 -2.98 8.79
C VAL A 338 14.06 -2.18 9.85
N ASP A 339 15.09 -2.78 10.43
CA ASP A 339 15.89 -2.13 11.48
C ASP A 339 17.03 -1.26 10.93
N THR A 340 17.30 -1.38 9.64
CA THR A 340 18.42 -0.77 8.95
C THR A 340 17.99 0.55 8.31
N ASP A 341 18.76 1.60 8.59
CA ASP A 341 18.55 2.93 8.03
C ASP A 341 19.71 3.32 7.10
N GLY A 342 19.41 4.05 6.03
CA GLY A 342 20.41 4.58 5.10
C GLY A 342 20.63 3.72 3.86
N VAL A 343 21.84 3.78 3.31
CA VAL A 343 22.18 3.11 2.05
C VAL A 343 22.69 1.70 2.33
N VAL A 344 21.96 0.70 1.86
CA VAL A 344 22.36 -0.70 1.87
C VAL A 344 22.90 -1.09 0.50
N THR A 345 24.02 -1.81 0.49
CA THR A 345 24.62 -2.33 -0.74
C THR A 345 24.31 -3.82 -0.86
N ALA A 346 23.83 -4.29 -2.01
CA ALA A 346 23.62 -5.71 -2.26
C ALA A 346 24.48 -6.15 -3.45
N VAL A 347 25.29 -7.20 -3.29
CA VAL A 347 26.30 -7.59 -4.28
C VAL A 347 26.11 -9.06 -4.69
N ALA A 348 25.96 -9.30 -5.99
CA ALA A 348 25.99 -10.65 -6.57
C ALA A 348 27.33 -10.92 -7.25
N LYS A 349 27.90 -12.11 -7.01
CA LYS A 349 29.17 -12.59 -7.61
C LYS A 349 29.09 -14.08 -7.97
N PRO A 350 29.01 -14.47 -9.25
CA PRO A 350 28.77 -13.65 -10.44
C PRO A 350 27.29 -13.27 -10.60
N PHE A 351 27.02 -12.37 -11.54
CA PHE A 351 25.67 -12.14 -12.08
C PHE A 351 25.61 -12.66 -13.52
N THR A 352 24.70 -13.58 -13.82
CA THR A 352 24.54 -14.17 -15.16
C THR A 352 23.09 -14.24 -15.60
N LEU A 353 22.87 -14.02 -16.90
CA LEU A 353 21.63 -14.23 -17.63
C LEU A 353 21.95 -15.00 -18.91
N GLY A 354 21.36 -16.17 -19.10
CA GLY A 354 21.70 -17.08 -20.19
C GLY A 354 20.48 -17.72 -20.86
N ARG A 355 20.67 -18.11 -22.11
CA ARG A 355 19.70 -18.84 -22.92
C ARG A 355 20.43 -19.77 -23.90
N GLY A 356 20.31 -21.07 -23.69
CA GLY A 356 21.10 -22.04 -24.46
C GLY A 356 22.60 -21.79 -24.27
N LYS A 357 23.32 -21.52 -25.37
CA LYS A 357 24.75 -21.18 -25.34
C LYS A 357 25.06 -19.70 -25.13
N ALA A 358 24.06 -18.82 -25.30
CA ALA A 358 24.25 -17.39 -25.13
C ALA A 358 24.23 -17.03 -23.64
N GLU A 359 25.15 -16.19 -23.19
CA GLU A 359 25.32 -15.80 -21.79
C GLU A 359 25.78 -14.35 -21.67
N PHE A 360 25.00 -13.53 -20.96
CA PHE A 360 25.47 -12.26 -20.42
C PHE A 360 25.98 -12.52 -19.01
N ARG A 361 27.27 -12.24 -18.78
CA ARG A 361 27.94 -12.55 -17.53
C ARG A 361 28.71 -11.34 -17.05
N CYS A 362 28.52 -10.97 -15.79
CA CYS A 362 29.33 -10.00 -15.08
C CYS A 362 30.01 -10.66 -13.88
N GLU A 363 31.26 -10.27 -13.61
CA GLU A 363 31.96 -10.66 -12.39
C GLU A 363 31.20 -10.24 -11.14
N SER A 364 30.57 -9.05 -11.19
CA SER A 364 29.67 -8.62 -10.13
C SER A 364 28.54 -7.72 -10.62
N ALA A 365 27.42 -7.76 -9.89
CA ALA A 365 26.37 -6.75 -9.94
C ALA A 365 26.16 -6.18 -8.54
N THR A 366 26.14 -4.86 -8.42
CA THR A 366 26.02 -4.13 -7.16
C THR A 366 24.81 -3.22 -7.19
N MET A 367 23.85 -3.47 -6.30
CA MET A 367 22.72 -2.60 -6.04
C MET A 367 23.02 -1.69 -4.86
N ARG A 368 22.67 -0.41 -4.95
CA ARG A 368 22.76 0.55 -3.84
C ARG A 368 21.37 1.09 -3.57
N LEU A 369 20.80 0.73 -2.43
CA LEU A 369 19.40 0.92 -2.09
C LEU A 369 19.30 1.81 -0.86
N LYS A 370 18.58 2.93 -0.96
CA LYS A 370 18.22 3.71 0.22
C LYS A 370 17.02 3.06 0.89
N MET A 371 17.24 2.49 2.07
CA MET A 371 16.22 1.93 2.95
C MET A 371 15.99 2.90 4.11
N GLU A 372 14.76 2.93 4.62
CA GLU A 372 14.46 3.69 5.83
C GLU A 372 14.10 2.70 6.92
N ARG A 373 14.66 2.93 8.11
CA ARG A 373 14.26 2.13 9.27
C ARG A 373 12.80 2.38 9.58
N GLY A 374 12.05 1.31 9.83
CA GLY A 374 10.65 1.44 10.23
C GLY A 374 9.85 0.16 10.12
N HIS A 375 8.56 0.29 10.44
CA HIS A 375 7.56 -0.73 10.15
C HIS A 375 6.98 -0.43 8.77
N TRP A 376 7.24 -1.35 7.86
CA TRP A 376 6.78 -1.31 6.49
C TRP A 376 5.64 -2.30 6.30
N GLN A 377 4.70 -2.02 5.43
CA GLN A 377 3.78 -3.08 5.01
C GLN A 377 4.39 -3.90 3.89
N SER A 378 3.93 -5.15 3.81
CA SER A 378 4.15 -5.95 2.63
C SER A 378 3.59 -5.23 1.40
N ARG A 379 4.34 -5.30 0.30
CA ARG A 379 4.00 -4.93 -1.08
C ARG A 379 4.30 -3.47 -1.47
N PHE A 380 4.83 -2.66 -0.55
CA PHE A 380 5.25 -1.28 -0.84
C PHE A 380 6.75 -1.11 -1.00
N ARG A 381 7.13 -0.04 -1.71
CA ARG A 381 8.48 0.38 -2.08
C ARG A 381 9.37 0.58 -0.85
N LEU A 382 9.96 -0.51 -0.35
CA LEU A 382 10.85 -0.53 0.81
C LEU A 382 12.11 0.28 0.57
N ALA A 383 12.60 0.26 -0.66
CA ALA A 383 13.83 0.93 -1.02
C ALA A 383 13.79 1.46 -2.45
N LYS A 384 14.53 2.54 -2.67
CA LYS A 384 14.82 3.09 -3.99
C LYS A 384 16.33 3.12 -4.19
N GLY A 385 16.80 2.78 -5.37
CA GLY A 385 18.23 2.75 -5.65
C GLY A 385 18.60 2.66 -7.12
N GLY A 386 19.83 2.21 -7.34
CA GLY A 386 20.38 1.92 -8.66
C GLY A 386 21.19 0.62 -8.65
N MET A 387 21.60 0.19 -9.83
CA MET A 387 22.46 -0.98 -10.02
C MET A 387 23.63 -0.62 -10.92
N SER A 388 24.78 -1.19 -10.61
CA SER A 388 26.01 -1.10 -11.39
C SER A 388 26.52 -2.51 -11.64
N LEU A 389 27.18 -2.74 -12.76
CA LEU A 389 27.73 -4.04 -13.13
C LEU A 389 29.19 -3.89 -13.55
N ALA A 390 30.03 -4.84 -13.16
CA ALA A 390 31.46 -4.81 -13.43
C ALA A 390 31.98 -6.14 -13.99
N GLY A 391 33.02 -6.06 -14.82
CA GLY A 391 33.65 -7.23 -15.44
C GLY A 391 32.67 -7.99 -16.35
N CYS A 392 31.92 -7.26 -17.17
CA CYS A 392 30.86 -7.85 -17.97
C CYS A 392 31.36 -8.33 -19.34
N THR A 393 30.78 -9.43 -19.81
CA THR A 393 31.01 -10.04 -21.12
C THR A 393 29.67 -10.52 -21.71
N VAL A 394 29.60 -10.56 -23.04
CA VAL A 394 28.44 -11.11 -23.76
C VAL A 394 28.93 -12.24 -24.64
N LYS A 395 28.54 -13.47 -24.32
CA LYS A 395 28.80 -14.65 -25.12
C LYS A 395 27.59 -14.95 -26.01
N ALA A 396 27.80 -14.99 -27.32
CA ALA A 396 26.78 -15.37 -28.29
C ALA A 396 26.57 -16.89 -28.36
N SER A 397 25.48 -17.31 -29.00
CA SER A 397 25.16 -18.73 -29.17
C SER A 397 26.13 -19.49 -30.09
N ASP A 398 26.94 -18.78 -30.86
CA ASP A 398 28.02 -19.31 -31.71
C ASP A 398 29.37 -19.37 -31.00
N ASP A 399 29.38 -19.20 -29.67
CA ASP A 399 30.55 -19.19 -28.81
C ASP A 399 31.48 -17.95 -28.96
N THR A 400 31.11 -16.96 -29.79
CA THR A 400 31.81 -15.66 -29.86
C THR A 400 31.62 -14.86 -28.56
N VAL A 401 32.72 -14.33 -28.01
CA VAL A 401 32.70 -13.48 -26.81
C VAL A 401 32.96 -12.03 -27.19
N TYR A 402 31.98 -11.17 -26.92
CA TYR A 402 32.08 -9.72 -27.09
C TYR A 402 32.52 -9.07 -25.77
N GLN A 403 33.57 -8.27 -25.84
CA GLN A 403 33.99 -7.41 -24.75
C GLN A 403 33.14 -6.14 -24.73
N ILE A 404 32.77 -5.69 -23.54
CA ILE A 404 31.97 -4.49 -23.36
C ILE A 404 32.95 -3.30 -23.32
N GLY A 405 32.76 -2.36 -24.25
CA GLY A 405 33.72 -1.29 -24.49
C GLY A 405 33.60 -0.11 -23.51
N ASP A 406 32.40 0.11 -22.97
CA ASP A 406 32.09 1.17 -22.00
C ASP A 406 31.35 0.58 -20.78
N GLU A 407 31.02 1.39 -19.77
CA GLU A 407 30.29 0.93 -18.59
C GLU A 407 28.86 0.44 -18.93
N VAL A 408 28.42 -0.66 -18.32
CA VAL A 408 27.03 -1.10 -18.37
C VAL A 408 26.18 -0.22 -17.47
N THR A 409 25.20 0.48 -18.04
CA THR A 409 24.35 1.40 -17.28
C THR A 409 22.98 0.78 -16.97
N GLN A 410 22.42 1.15 -15.82
CA GLN A 410 21.03 0.89 -15.43
C GLN A 410 20.21 2.17 -15.69
N ASP A 411 19.23 2.08 -16.58
CA ASP A 411 18.34 3.20 -16.92
C ASP A 411 17.21 3.31 -15.90
N GLY A 412 17.05 4.48 -15.27
CA GLY A 412 16.02 4.72 -14.28
C GLY A 412 16.35 4.18 -12.88
N SER A 413 15.36 4.20 -11.97
CA SER A 413 15.54 3.76 -10.58
C SER A 413 15.12 2.31 -10.39
N LEU A 414 15.86 1.60 -9.54
CA LEU A 414 15.42 0.35 -8.97
C LEU A 414 14.50 0.58 -7.77
N TRP A 415 13.48 -0.27 -7.65
CA TRP A 415 12.54 -0.28 -6.54
C TRP A 415 12.48 -1.66 -5.93
N LEU A 416 12.76 -1.75 -4.63
CA LEU A 416 12.58 -2.98 -3.86
C LEU A 416 11.17 -3.00 -3.27
N ASN A 417 10.39 -4.01 -3.65
CA ASN A 417 9.15 -4.35 -2.98
C ASN A 417 9.34 -5.71 -2.28
N MET A 418 8.59 -5.96 -1.22
CA MET A 418 8.64 -7.26 -0.54
C MET A 418 7.24 -7.75 -0.22
N THR A 419 6.95 -9.01 -0.50
CA THR A 419 5.68 -9.67 -0.20
C THR A 419 5.95 -10.87 0.70
N VAL A 420 4.91 -11.43 1.30
CA VAL A 420 5.02 -12.75 1.95
C VAL A 420 4.39 -13.76 1.00
N ASP A 421 5.11 -14.83 0.71
CA ASP A 421 4.52 -15.96 -0.01
C ASP A 421 3.43 -16.59 0.88
N PRO A 422 2.18 -16.67 0.41
CA PRO A 422 1.06 -17.08 1.25
C PRO A 422 1.14 -18.55 1.68
N LYS A 423 1.89 -19.41 0.96
CA LYS A 423 2.01 -20.83 1.27
C LYS A 423 3.14 -21.12 2.26
N SER A 424 4.27 -20.46 2.08
CA SER A 424 5.49 -20.71 2.86
C SER A 424 5.68 -19.72 4.02
N GLY A 425 4.97 -18.58 4.01
CA GLY A 425 5.17 -17.50 4.97
C GLY A 425 6.52 -16.78 4.81
N LYS A 426 7.32 -17.14 3.79
CA LYS A 426 8.65 -16.54 3.59
C LYS A 426 8.56 -15.20 2.87
N PRO A 427 9.45 -14.24 3.19
CA PRO A 427 9.54 -12.98 2.47
C PRO A 427 10.08 -13.21 1.06
N VAL A 428 9.36 -12.68 0.08
CA VAL A 428 9.72 -12.62 -1.34
C VAL A 428 10.07 -11.19 -1.68
N MET A 429 11.27 -10.94 -2.19
CA MET A 429 11.70 -9.63 -2.67
C MET A 429 11.52 -9.53 -4.18
N ASN A 430 11.08 -8.35 -4.63
CA ASN A 430 10.92 -8.02 -6.04
C ASN A 430 11.69 -6.72 -6.32
N PHE A 431 12.77 -6.83 -7.10
CA PHE A 431 13.50 -5.67 -7.62
C PHE A 431 12.90 -5.26 -8.95
N ASN A 432 12.13 -4.19 -8.94
CA ASN A 432 11.48 -3.62 -10.12
C ASN A 432 12.34 -2.52 -10.73
N GLY A 433 12.10 -2.22 -12.01
CA GLY A 433 12.77 -1.11 -12.69
C GLY A 433 14.05 -1.51 -13.41
N VAL A 434 14.37 -2.80 -13.55
CA VAL A 434 15.64 -3.25 -14.16
C VAL A 434 15.63 -3.00 -15.68
N LEU A 435 16.56 -2.19 -16.16
CA LEU A 435 16.71 -1.86 -17.57
C LEU A 435 18.18 -1.57 -17.85
N LEU A 436 18.87 -2.54 -18.44
CA LEU A 436 20.31 -2.50 -18.67
C LEU A 436 20.60 -2.05 -20.09
N ASN A 437 21.57 -1.15 -20.21
CA ASN A 437 22.13 -0.71 -21.48
C ASN A 437 23.60 -1.14 -21.54
N ILE A 438 23.91 -2.03 -22.48
CA ILE A 438 25.20 -2.70 -22.58
C ILE A 438 25.86 -2.23 -23.90
N PRO A 439 26.68 -1.15 -23.85
CA PRO A 439 27.39 -0.65 -25.02
C PRO A 439 28.51 -1.62 -25.44
N MET A 440 28.62 -1.89 -26.73
CA MET A 440 29.61 -2.81 -27.26
C MET A 440 30.01 -2.49 -28.70
N ASP A 441 31.13 -3.07 -29.13
CA ASP A 441 31.56 -3.07 -30.52
C ASP A 441 31.37 -4.46 -31.13
N VAL A 442 30.53 -4.55 -32.15
CA VAL A 442 30.28 -5.79 -32.90
C VAL A 442 30.77 -5.58 -34.33
N ALA A 443 31.92 -6.18 -34.65
CA ALA A 443 32.56 -6.09 -35.97
C ALA A 443 32.89 -4.66 -36.43
N GLY A 444 33.46 -3.84 -35.54
CA GLY A 444 33.86 -2.45 -35.80
C GLY A 444 32.70 -1.46 -35.77
N LYS A 445 31.53 -1.87 -35.26
CA LYS A 445 30.32 -1.03 -35.17
C LYS A 445 29.87 -0.94 -33.74
N LYS A 446 29.84 0.30 -33.21
CA LYS A 446 29.24 0.60 -31.92
C LYS A 446 27.74 0.30 -31.95
N CYS A 447 27.27 -0.48 -31.02
CA CYS A 447 25.85 -0.78 -30.81
C CYS A 447 25.57 -0.98 -29.31
N ALA A 448 24.31 -1.19 -28.94
CA ALA A 448 23.91 -1.48 -27.58
C ALA A 448 23.01 -2.72 -27.53
N LEU A 449 23.33 -3.65 -26.62
CA LEU A 449 22.39 -4.68 -26.19
C LEU A 449 21.58 -4.10 -25.04
N ARG A 450 20.24 -4.08 -25.17
CA ARG A 450 19.35 -3.61 -24.11
C ARG A 450 18.63 -4.80 -23.49
N ILE A 451 18.69 -4.91 -22.16
CA ILE A 451 18.05 -5.97 -21.40
C ILE A 451 17.03 -5.36 -20.45
N GLY A 452 15.77 -5.71 -20.62
CA GLY A 452 14.66 -5.26 -19.78
C GLY A 452 13.54 -6.28 -19.86
N ASN A 453 12.30 -5.83 -19.79
CA ASN A 453 11.14 -6.64 -20.14
C ASN A 453 10.51 -6.09 -21.43
N THR A 454 9.64 -6.86 -22.08
CA THR A 454 8.95 -6.42 -23.29
C THR A 454 7.47 -6.66 -23.19
N LEU A 455 6.70 -5.72 -23.71
CA LEU A 455 5.28 -5.88 -23.95
C LEU A 455 5.05 -6.22 -25.41
N GLN A 456 4.18 -7.19 -25.68
CA GLN A 456 3.78 -7.54 -27.03
C GLN A 456 2.77 -6.52 -27.57
N ARG A 457 3.03 -5.97 -28.75
CA ARG A 457 2.10 -5.13 -29.50
C ARG A 457 1.62 -5.90 -30.70
N TYR A 458 0.30 -6.02 -30.88
CA TYR A 458 -0.25 -6.70 -32.04
C TYR A 458 -0.34 -5.80 -33.28
N ILE A 459 -0.55 -4.49 -33.10
CA ILE A 459 -0.72 -3.56 -34.23
C ILE A 459 0.00 -2.22 -33.99
N PRO A 460 0.97 -1.85 -34.85
CA PRO A 460 1.67 -2.78 -35.76
C PRO A 460 2.34 -3.90 -34.94
N PRO A 461 2.46 -5.13 -35.49
CA PRO A 461 3.12 -6.23 -34.78
C PRO A 461 4.51 -5.83 -34.32
N GLY A 462 4.81 -6.04 -33.05
CA GLY A 462 6.10 -5.69 -32.50
C GLY A 462 6.13 -5.80 -30.99
N TYR A 463 7.12 -5.15 -30.41
CA TYR A 463 7.37 -5.16 -28.98
C TYR A 463 7.68 -3.76 -28.50
N VAL A 464 7.29 -3.47 -27.27
CA VAL A 464 7.62 -2.21 -26.59
C VAL A 464 8.51 -2.53 -25.39
N GLU A 465 9.60 -1.79 -25.27
CA GLU A 465 10.49 -1.90 -24.11
C GLU A 465 9.79 -1.43 -22.84
N ARG A 466 10.02 -2.15 -21.74
CA ARG A 466 9.70 -1.70 -20.39
C ARG A 466 10.78 -2.18 -19.41
N PRO A 467 10.91 -1.55 -18.24
CA PRO A 467 11.70 -2.12 -17.17
C PRO A 467 11.21 -3.52 -16.79
N GLY A 468 12.16 -4.41 -16.52
CA GLY A 468 11.94 -5.73 -15.99
C GLY A 468 12.04 -5.79 -14.47
N MET A 469 12.07 -7.02 -13.97
CA MET A 469 12.00 -7.34 -12.55
C MET A 469 12.85 -8.58 -12.26
N LEU A 470 13.50 -8.59 -11.10
CA LEU A 470 14.10 -9.78 -10.47
C LEU A 470 13.24 -10.17 -9.27
N MET A 471 13.02 -11.46 -9.07
CA MET A 471 12.24 -12.02 -7.97
C MET A 471 13.06 -13.09 -7.24
N GLY A 472 12.82 -13.24 -5.95
CA GLY A 472 13.61 -14.16 -5.14
C GLY A 472 13.22 -14.14 -3.67
N SER A 473 13.72 -15.11 -2.92
CA SER A 473 13.53 -15.17 -1.47
C SER A 473 14.62 -14.41 -0.74
N TYR A 474 14.29 -13.81 0.39
CA TYR A 474 15.27 -13.20 1.28
C TYR A 474 15.52 -14.07 2.51
N GLU A 475 16.77 -14.45 2.75
CA GLU A 475 17.16 -15.25 3.90
C GLU A 475 18.54 -14.82 4.39
N ASN A 476 18.66 -14.51 5.68
CA ASN A 476 19.92 -14.23 6.38
C ASN A 476 20.85 -13.22 5.66
N GLY A 477 20.33 -12.08 5.20
CA GLY A 477 21.14 -11.08 4.51
C GLY A 477 21.39 -11.37 3.04
N THR A 478 20.79 -12.41 2.46
CA THR A 478 20.97 -12.78 1.06
C THR A 478 19.63 -12.83 0.34
N PHE A 479 19.54 -12.15 -0.79
CA PHE A 479 18.46 -12.34 -1.75
C PHE A 479 18.87 -13.42 -2.74
N ALA A 480 18.20 -14.57 -2.71
CA ALA A 480 18.40 -15.67 -3.62
C ALA A 480 17.45 -15.52 -4.81
N MET A 481 17.99 -15.20 -5.98
CA MET A 481 17.19 -14.93 -7.17
C MET A 481 16.58 -16.23 -7.69
N SER A 482 15.25 -16.26 -7.81
CA SER A 482 14.49 -17.46 -8.20
C SER A 482 13.72 -17.29 -9.50
N ASP A 483 13.47 -16.05 -9.94
CA ASP A 483 12.78 -15.77 -11.20
C ASP A 483 13.10 -14.34 -11.70
N HIS A 484 12.81 -14.05 -12.96
CA HIS A 484 12.93 -12.71 -13.53
C HIS A 484 12.05 -12.51 -14.77
N THR A 485 11.83 -11.26 -15.16
CA THR A 485 11.16 -10.92 -16.44
C THR A 485 12.11 -10.44 -17.54
N LEU A 486 13.42 -10.56 -17.29
CA LEU A 486 14.47 -10.03 -18.15
C LEU A 486 14.59 -10.78 -19.49
N ARG A 487 14.76 -10.00 -20.56
CA ARG A 487 14.94 -10.44 -21.95
C ARG A 487 15.57 -9.32 -22.79
N PRO A 488 16.18 -9.63 -23.95
CA PRO A 488 16.59 -8.61 -24.90
C PRO A 488 15.39 -7.77 -25.34
N SER A 489 15.52 -6.45 -25.22
CA SER A 489 14.43 -5.50 -25.50
C SER A 489 14.50 -4.98 -26.95
N PRO A 490 13.41 -4.37 -27.46
CA PRO A 490 13.38 -3.74 -28.78
C PRO A 490 14.35 -2.56 -28.93
N GLY A 491 14.86 -2.02 -27.82
CA GLY A 491 15.89 -1.00 -27.85
C GLY A 491 17.28 -1.56 -28.20
N THR A 492 17.43 -2.88 -28.28
CA THR A 492 18.69 -3.52 -28.72
C THR A 492 18.98 -3.14 -30.17
N THR A 493 20.14 -2.53 -30.39
CA THR A 493 20.64 -2.17 -31.73
C THR A 493 21.69 -3.15 -32.24
N CYS A 494 22.24 -4.00 -31.37
CA CYS A 494 23.16 -5.07 -31.74
C CYS A 494 22.47 -6.27 -32.38
N ARG A 495 23.16 -6.95 -33.30
CA ARG A 495 22.77 -8.26 -33.84
C ARG A 495 23.71 -9.32 -33.29
N ILE A 496 23.31 -9.98 -32.22
CA ILE A 496 24.13 -10.97 -31.50
C ILE A 496 23.41 -12.32 -31.54
N PRO A 497 24.04 -13.39 -32.05
CA PRO A 497 23.44 -14.71 -32.05
C PRO A 497 23.00 -15.15 -30.64
N GLY A 498 21.74 -15.57 -30.51
CA GLY A 498 21.14 -15.98 -29.23
C GLY A 498 20.43 -14.87 -28.45
N TYR A 499 20.57 -13.60 -28.85
CA TYR A 499 19.90 -12.45 -28.22
C TYR A 499 18.77 -11.91 -29.10
N THR A 500 17.73 -12.72 -29.30
CA THR A 500 16.53 -12.29 -30.04
C THR A 500 15.63 -11.44 -29.13
N VAL A 501 15.07 -10.37 -29.67
CA VAL A 501 14.08 -9.54 -28.96
C VAL A 501 12.93 -10.42 -28.44
N ASN A 502 12.47 -10.14 -27.22
CA ASN A 502 11.42 -10.88 -26.51
C ASN A 502 11.81 -12.31 -26.07
N SER A 503 13.06 -12.72 -26.26
CA SER A 503 13.47 -14.07 -25.88
C SER A 503 13.92 -14.15 -24.42
N VAL A 504 13.19 -14.94 -23.62
CA VAL A 504 13.41 -15.06 -22.17
C VAL A 504 14.74 -15.77 -21.88
N PHE A 505 15.52 -15.23 -20.94
CA PHE A 505 16.68 -15.95 -20.40
C PHE A 505 16.19 -17.10 -19.51
N THR A 506 16.61 -18.32 -19.82
CA THR A 506 16.14 -19.55 -19.17
C THR A 506 17.05 -20.04 -18.05
N SER A 507 18.25 -19.46 -17.94
CA SER A 507 19.22 -19.75 -16.89
C SER A 507 19.74 -18.44 -16.34
N PHE A 508 19.88 -18.34 -15.03
CA PHE A 508 20.36 -17.13 -14.40
C PHE A 508 21.04 -17.45 -13.07
N LYS A 509 21.92 -16.56 -12.63
CA LYS A 509 22.53 -16.57 -11.31
C LYS A 509 22.69 -15.14 -10.83
N GLY A 510 22.33 -14.87 -9.59
CA GLY A 510 22.38 -13.51 -9.07
C GLY A 510 21.97 -13.46 -7.62
N ASP A 511 22.64 -14.22 -6.76
CA ASP A 511 22.37 -14.16 -5.32
C ASP A 511 23.05 -12.93 -4.75
N PHE A 512 22.27 -11.96 -4.28
CA PHE A 512 22.76 -10.68 -3.80
C PHE A 512 22.94 -10.73 -2.28
N ALA A 513 24.18 -10.67 -1.81
CA ALA A 513 24.52 -10.52 -0.40
C ALA A 513 24.45 -9.04 0.00
N PHE A 514 23.68 -8.72 1.05
CA PHE A 514 23.50 -7.36 1.54
C PHE A 514 24.55 -6.98 2.60
N GLU A 515 25.06 -5.76 2.49
CA GLU A 515 26.02 -5.14 3.39
C GLU A 515 25.59 -3.67 3.69
N PRO A 516 25.21 -3.34 4.94
CA PRO A 516 24.91 -4.29 6.02
C PRO A 516 23.68 -5.15 5.68
N ALA A 517 23.61 -6.38 6.20
CA ALA A 517 22.45 -7.24 6.03
C ALA A 517 21.22 -6.63 6.73
N PRO A 518 20.14 -6.28 6.01
CA PRO A 518 18.99 -5.65 6.64
C PRO A 518 18.28 -6.66 7.54
N ARG A 519 18.07 -6.36 8.82
CA ARG A 519 17.23 -7.25 9.63
C ARG A 519 15.78 -6.94 9.33
N ILE A 520 15.15 -7.93 8.69
CA ILE A 520 13.77 -7.89 8.27
C ILE A 520 13.03 -8.92 9.10
N THR A 521 12.09 -8.48 9.93
CA THR A 521 11.27 -9.38 10.74
C THR A 521 9.81 -9.27 10.35
N THR A 522 9.15 -10.41 10.19
CA THR A 522 7.68 -10.51 10.16
C THR A 522 7.17 -10.65 11.60
N PRO A 523 5.98 -10.09 11.93
CA PRO A 523 5.32 -10.30 13.22
C PRO A 523 5.11 -11.77 13.58
#